data_AF-A0A1S4EFI2-F1
#
_entry.id   AF-A0A1S4EFI2-F1
#
_cell.length_a   1.000
_cell.length_b   1.000
_cell.length_c   1.000
_cell.angle_alpha   90.00
_cell.angle_beta   90.00
_cell.angle_gamma   90.00
#
_symmetry.space_group_name_H-M   'P 1'
#
loop_
_entity.id
_entity.type
_entity.pdbx_description
1 polymer ?
#
loop_
_entity_poly.entity_id
_entity_poly.type
_entity_poly.pdbx_seq_one_letter_code
_entity_poly.pdbx_strand_id
1 'polypeptide(L)'
;MKSYLWYTLLDLHVSVFVCYLVFVNLETAVQSRTIMSDDLFGGIEGGATRTSIVIYNGLGEKVVEHEVHESSNHWNMGMTECINLLNQIVKDALSKSGKYPAHTKLKCLGLCLSGCEGEEM
;
A
#
# COMPACT_ATOMS: atom_id res chain seq x y z
N MET A 1 -29.28 2.89 -21.44
CA MET A 1 -29.15 4.23 -20.84
C MET A 1 -28.39 4.09 -19.52
N LYS A 2 -27.06 4.26 -19.59
CA LYS A 2 -26.16 4.67 -18.49
C LYS A 2 -24.82 4.98 -19.17
N SER A 3 -24.52 6.26 -19.21
CA SER A 3 -23.42 6.93 -19.89
C SER A 3 -22.11 6.69 -19.14
N TYR A 4 -21.09 6.20 -19.84
CA TYR A 4 -19.70 6.25 -19.39
C TYR A 4 -19.11 7.58 -19.86
N LEU A 5 -18.79 8.46 -18.90
CA LEU A 5 -18.17 9.74 -19.17
C LEU A 5 -16.67 9.52 -19.32
N TRP A 6 -16.15 9.79 -20.50
CA TRP A 6 -14.73 9.83 -20.80
C TRP A 6 -14.15 11.11 -20.19
N TYR A 7 -13.17 11.00 -19.30
CA TYR A 7 -12.28 12.12 -18.99
C TYR A 7 -10.91 11.83 -19.59
N THR A 8 -10.64 12.51 -20.70
CA THR A 8 -9.32 12.67 -21.30
C THR A 8 -8.62 13.81 -20.58
N LEU A 9 -7.54 13.55 -19.85
CA LEU A 9 -6.59 14.59 -19.45
C LEU A 9 -5.16 14.05 -19.50
N LEU A 10 -4.43 14.60 -20.47
CA LEU A 10 -2.99 14.87 -20.54
C LEU A 10 -2.04 13.68 -20.68
N ASP A 11 -1.48 13.62 -21.89
CA ASP A 11 -0.18 13.08 -22.24
C ASP A 11 0.88 13.34 -21.17
N LEU A 12 1.27 12.27 -20.46
CA LEU A 12 2.64 12.10 -19.99
C LEU A 12 2.98 10.63 -20.20
N HIS A 13 3.95 10.38 -21.08
CA HIS A 13 4.55 9.07 -21.32
C HIS A 13 5.27 8.61 -20.05
N VAL A 14 4.53 7.98 -19.14
CA VAL A 14 5.07 7.14 -18.07
C VAL A 14 4.26 5.87 -18.15
N SER A 15 4.91 4.75 -18.45
CA SER A 15 4.29 3.43 -18.40
C SER A 15 3.85 3.16 -16.96
N VAL A 16 2.63 3.57 -16.62
CA VAL A 16 2.01 3.30 -15.32
C VAL A 16 1.49 1.87 -15.39
N PHE A 17 2.28 0.96 -14.82
CA PHE A 17 1.84 -0.39 -14.49
C PHE A 17 0.58 -0.27 -13.61
N VAL A 18 -0.50 -0.89 -14.06
CA VAL A 18 -1.81 -0.83 -13.40
C VAL A 18 -1.70 -1.53 -12.05
N CYS A 19 -1.57 -0.75 -11.00
CA CYS A 19 -1.44 -1.21 -9.63
C CYS A 19 -2.85 -1.56 -9.11
N TYR A 20 -3.13 -2.85 -8.92
CA TYR A 20 -4.37 -3.32 -8.32
C TYR A 20 -4.40 -2.92 -6.83
N LEU A 21 -5.16 -1.89 -6.49
CA LEU A 21 -5.49 -1.59 -5.10
C LEU A 21 -6.39 -2.71 -4.56
N VAL A 22 -5.82 -3.66 -3.83
CA VAL A 22 -6.59 -4.64 -3.05
C VAL A 22 -7.15 -3.95 -1.82
N PHE A 23 -8.38 -3.45 -1.92
CA PHE A 23 -9.18 -3.05 -0.76
C PHE A 23 -9.68 -4.30 -0.04
N VAL A 24 -9.06 -4.66 1.09
CA VAL A 24 -9.60 -5.70 1.98
C VAL A 24 -10.85 -5.13 2.70
N ASN A 25 -12.00 -5.78 2.46
CA ASN A 25 -13.39 -5.52 2.94
C ASN A 25 -13.50 -4.83 4.32
N LEU A 26 -14.13 -3.66 4.49
CA LEU A 26 -15.56 -3.27 4.44
C LEU A 26 -16.48 -3.95 5.47
N GLU A 27 -16.65 -3.29 6.64
CA GLU A 27 -17.95 -3.01 7.28
C GLU A 27 -17.71 -2.09 8.49
N THR A 28 -17.94 -0.79 8.31
CA THR A 28 -18.34 0.16 9.37
C THR A 28 -18.52 1.53 8.74
N ALA A 29 -19.76 2.04 8.78
CA ALA A 29 -20.18 3.42 8.60
C ALA A 29 -19.23 4.35 7.81
N VAL A 30 -19.67 4.81 6.63
CA VAL A 30 -19.13 6.01 5.99
C VAL A 30 -19.48 7.23 6.87
N GLN A 31 -18.78 7.38 7.99
CA GLN A 31 -18.53 8.69 8.56
C GLN A 31 -17.54 9.36 7.63
N SER A 32 -17.83 10.58 7.18
CA SER A 32 -16.85 11.46 6.55
C SER A 32 -15.71 11.70 7.53
N ARG A 33 -14.73 10.79 7.57
CA ARG A 33 -13.56 10.92 8.43
C ARG A 33 -12.66 11.97 7.77
N THR A 34 -12.70 13.18 8.30
CA THR A 34 -11.70 14.21 8.04
C THR A 34 -10.32 13.59 8.24
N ILE A 35 -9.42 13.80 7.28
CA ILE A 35 -8.02 13.40 7.41
C ILE A 35 -7.42 14.26 8.53
N MET A 36 -6.89 13.61 9.56
CA MET A 36 -6.22 14.24 10.69
C MET A 36 -4.72 14.28 10.44
N SER A 37 -4.00 15.25 11.01
CA SER A 37 -2.55 15.37 10.84
C SER A 37 -1.77 14.12 11.25
N ASP A 38 -2.26 13.39 12.26
CA ASP A 38 -1.65 12.16 12.77
C ASP A 38 -2.17 10.88 12.10
N ASP A 39 -3.06 10.99 11.11
CA ASP A 39 -3.43 9.85 10.28
C ASP A 39 -2.22 9.37 9.48
N LEU A 40 -2.03 8.05 9.37
CA LEU A 40 -0.92 7.47 8.64
C LEU A 40 -1.40 6.67 7.43
N PHE A 41 -0.75 6.87 6.30
CA PHE A 41 -1.02 6.20 5.03
C PHE A 41 0.25 5.52 4.55
N GLY A 42 0.18 4.22 4.27
CA GLY A 42 1.30 3.44 3.79
C GLY A 42 1.14 3.02 2.33
N GLY A 43 2.27 2.86 1.64
CA GLY A 43 2.36 2.18 0.36
C GLY A 43 3.51 1.18 0.40
N ILE A 44 3.27 -0.05 -0.05
CA ILE A 44 4.31 -1.06 -0.25
C ILE A 44 4.42 -1.35 -1.73
N GLU A 45 5.64 -1.27 -2.25
CA GLU A 45 6.03 -1.81 -3.55
C GLU A 45 6.84 -3.08 -3.29
N GLY A 46 6.51 -4.17 -3.97
CA GLY A 46 7.19 -5.44 -3.72
C GLY A 46 7.18 -6.35 -4.94
N GLY A 47 8.25 -7.14 -5.06
CA GLY A 47 8.37 -8.11 -6.14
C GLY A 47 9.37 -9.20 -5.85
N ALA A 48 10.09 -9.63 -6.87
CA ALA A 48 10.95 -10.81 -6.81
C ALA A 48 12.23 -10.63 -5.97
N THR A 49 12.71 -9.41 -5.76
CA THR A 49 14.06 -9.18 -5.17
C THR A 49 14.07 -8.20 -4.02
N ARG A 50 13.17 -7.21 -4.04
CA ARG A 50 13.13 -6.13 -3.07
C ARG A 50 11.69 -5.82 -2.73
N THR A 51 11.50 -5.38 -1.50
CA THR A 51 10.22 -4.87 -1.01
C THR A 51 10.49 -3.56 -0.28
N SER A 52 9.75 -2.52 -0.65
CA SER A 52 9.92 -1.16 -0.16
C SER A 52 8.61 -0.64 0.42
N ILE A 53 8.69 0.08 1.53
CA ILE A 53 7.56 0.74 2.16
C ILE A 53 7.83 2.24 2.30
N VAL A 54 6.79 3.03 2.05
CA VAL A 54 6.75 4.44 2.39
C VAL A 54 5.52 4.74 3.25
N ILE A 55 5.67 5.59 4.26
CA ILE A 55 4.57 6.04 5.12
C ILE A 55 4.53 7.57 5.11
N TYR A 56 3.33 8.11 4.90
CA TYR A 56 3.02 9.53 4.97
C TYR A 56 2.02 9.83 6.08
N ASN A 57 2.04 11.05 6.60
CA ASN A 57 1.03 11.53 7.54
C ASN A 57 -0.15 12.20 6.80
N GLY A 58 -1.19 12.62 7.53
CA GLY A 58 -2.36 13.27 6.95
C GLY A 58 -2.13 14.68 6.40
N LEU A 59 -0.93 15.24 6.60
CA LEU A 59 -0.48 16.49 5.96
C LEU A 59 0.27 16.22 4.65
N GLY A 60 0.50 14.96 4.28
CA GLY A 60 1.28 14.56 3.10
C GLY A 60 2.79 14.60 3.32
N GLU A 61 3.26 14.64 4.57
CA GLU A 61 4.69 14.63 4.90
C GLU A 61 5.20 13.19 5.02
N LYS A 62 6.37 12.92 4.46
CA LYS A 62 7.00 11.60 4.54
C LYS A 62 7.49 11.34 5.97
N VAL A 63 6.94 10.30 6.59
CA VAL A 63 7.30 9.86 7.95
C VAL A 63 8.52 8.94 7.90
N VAL A 64 8.48 7.95 7.01
CA VAL A 64 9.56 6.96 6.88
C VAL A 64 9.53 6.33 5.50
N GLU A 65 10.70 5.92 5.04
CA GLU A 65 10.91 5.09 3.87
C GLU A 65 11.87 3.97 4.27
N HIS A 66 11.56 2.73 3.89
CA HIS A 66 12.37 1.58 4.25
C HIS A 66 12.31 0.52 3.15
N GLU A 67 13.48 0.04 2.73
CA GLU A 67 13.63 -1.10 1.81
C GLU A 67 14.19 -2.33 2.55
N VAL A 68 13.70 -3.52 2.17
CA VAL A 68 14.26 -4.82 2.55
C VAL A 68 14.61 -5.64 1.30
N HIS A 69 15.66 -6.45 1.39
CA HIS A 69 16.10 -7.36 0.33
C HIS A 69 15.39 -8.71 0.40
N GLU A 70 14.07 -8.68 0.51
CA GLU A 70 13.23 -9.87 0.59
C GLU A 70 12.18 -9.85 -0.52
N SER A 71 11.93 -11.03 -1.11
CA SER A 71 10.88 -11.23 -2.11
C SER A 71 9.52 -11.21 -1.42
N SER A 72 8.58 -10.39 -1.91
CA SER A 72 7.18 -10.43 -1.50
C SER A 72 6.29 -11.19 -2.48
N ASN A 73 6.88 -11.95 -3.42
CA ASN A 73 6.14 -12.74 -4.39
C ASN A 73 5.51 -13.97 -3.71
N HIS A 74 4.18 -13.96 -3.58
CA HIS A 74 3.42 -15.04 -2.95
C HIS A 74 3.49 -16.38 -3.71
N TRP A 75 3.83 -16.37 -5.01
CA TRP A 75 4.05 -17.61 -5.76
C TRP A 75 5.30 -18.36 -5.29
N ASN A 76 6.29 -17.66 -4.73
CA ASN A 76 7.56 -18.24 -4.30
C ASN A 76 7.54 -18.69 -2.82
N MET A 77 6.89 -17.92 -1.95
CA MET A 77 6.88 -18.14 -0.48
C MET A 77 5.50 -18.52 0.08
N GLY A 78 4.45 -18.48 -0.74
CA GLY A 78 3.08 -18.67 -0.28
C GLY A 78 2.47 -17.43 0.36
N MET A 79 1.14 -17.43 0.43
CA MET A 79 0.35 -16.26 0.85
C MET A 79 0.56 -15.88 2.33
N THR A 80 0.57 -16.87 3.23
CA THR A 80 0.72 -16.63 4.68
C THR A 80 2.04 -15.95 5.01
N GLU A 81 3.13 -16.41 4.39
CA GLU A 81 4.47 -15.87 4.63
C GLU A 81 4.60 -14.46 4.04
N CYS A 82 4.01 -14.21 2.87
CA CYS A 82 3.92 -12.89 2.28
C CYS A 82 3.17 -11.90 3.20
N ILE A 83 2.01 -12.29 3.75
CA ILE A 83 1.26 -11.46 4.70
C ILE A 83 2.07 -11.17 5.97
N ASN A 84 2.79 -12.16 6.50
CA ASN A 84 3.64 -11.98 7.68
C ASN A 84 4.80 -11.02 7.40
N LEU A 85 5.45 -11.16 6.24
CA LEU A 85 6.49 -10.26 5.77
C LEU A 85 5.99 -8.81 5.68
N LEU A 86 4.88 -8.58 4.97
CA LEU A 86 4.32 -7.23 4.81
C LEU A 86 3.97 -6.60 6.17
N ASN A 87 3.39 -7.39 7.09
CA ASN A 87 3.11 -6.93 8.46
C ASN A 87 4.38 -6.58 9.24
N GLN A 88 5.45 -7.35 9.08
CA GLN A 88 6.73 -7.08 9.72
C GLN A 88 7.37 -5.79 9.18
N ILE A 89 7.39 -5.61 7.85
CA ILE A 89 7.92 -4.42 7.20
C ILE A 89 7.23 -3.15 7.70
N VAL A 90 5.89 -3.18 7.86
CA VAL A 90 5.13 -2.05 8.42
C VAL A 90 5.58 -1.72 9.86
N LYS A 91 5.71 -2.74 10.71
CA LYS A 91 6.15 -2.56 12.11
C LYS A 91 7.57 -2.02 12.21
N ASP A 92 8.45 -2.51 11.35
CA ASP A 92 9.85 -2.10 11.30
C ASP A 92 9.97 -0.66 10.81
N ALA A 93 9.21 -0.27 9.79
CA ALA A 93 9.14 1.11 9.31
C ALA A 93 8.60 2.06 10.39
N LEU A 94 7.51 1.70 11.07
CA LEU A 94 6.97 2.49 12.17
C LEU A 94 7.99 2.65 13.30
N SER A 95 8.66 1.57 13.70
CA SER A 95 9.71 1.60 14.72
C SER A 95 10.88 2.50 14.31
N LYS A 96 11.29 2.44 13.03
CA LYS A 96 12.36 3.30 12.47
C LYS A 96 12.00 4.76 12.41
N SER A 97 10.72 5.11 12.29
CA SER A 97 10.28 6.51 12.31
C SER A 97 10.61 7.21 13.63
N GLY A 98 10.76 6.45 14.73
CA GLY A 98 10.99 6.96 16.09
C GLY A 98 9.83 7.77 16.69
N LYS A 99 8.86 8.17 15.86
CA LYS A 99 7.71 9.00 16.22
C LYS A 99 6.47 8.19 16.57
N TYR A 100 6.32 7.02 15.97
CA TYR A 100 5.13 6.18 16.10
C TYR A 100 5.48 4.80 16.67
N PRO A 101 4.71 4.28 17.65
CA PRO A 101 4.87 2.90 18.11
C PRO A 101 4.67 1.89 16.97
N ALA A 102 5.33 0.74 17.04
CA ALA A 102 5.24 -0.34 16.04
C ALA A 102 3.81 -0.86 15.81
N HIS A 103 2.93 -0.71 16.80
CA HIS A 103 1.53 -1.18 16.76
C HIS A 103 0.55 -0.09 16.30
N THR A 104 1.05 1.07 15.86
CA THR A 104 0.20 2.12 15.28
C THR A 104 -0.52 1.59 14.05
N LYS A 105 -1.84 1.79 13.99
CA LYS A 105 -2.64 1.37 12.83
C LYS A 105 -2.56 2.42 11.73
N LEU A 106 -2.26 1.99 10.51
CA LEU A 106 -2.42 2.82 9.33
C LEU A 106 -3.91 2.99 9.01
N LYS A 107 -4.31 4.17 8.52
CA LYS A 107 -5.65 4.43 7.97
C LYS A 107 -5.89 3.64 6.69
N CYS A 108 -4.85 3.50 5.87
CA CYS A 108 -4.87 2.76 4.62
C CYS A 108 -3.45 2.25 4.29
N LEU A 109 -3.38 1.12 3.59
CA LEU A 109 -2.15 0.55 3.06
C LEU A 109 -2.38 0.15 1.60
N GLY A 110 -1.70 0.81 0.67
CA GLY A 110 -1.66 0.41 -0.74
C GLY A 110 -0.60 -0.66 -0.97
N LEU A 111 -0.91 -1.66 -1.81
CA LEU A 111 -0.01 -2.75 -2.14
C LEU A 111 0.21 -2.78 -3.66
N CYS A 112 1.45 -2.60 -4.10
CA CYS A 112 1.89 -2.78 -5.48
C CYS A 112 2.81 -4.00 -5.54
N LEU A 113 2.22 -5.19 -5.69
CA LEU A 113 2.95 -6.45 -5.63
C LEU A 113 2.93 -7.15 -6.99
N SER A 114 4.11 -7.49 -7.53
CA SER A 114 4.20 -8.26 -8.77
C SER A 114 3.59 -9.65 -8.59
N GLY A 115 2.75 -10.08 -9.54
CA GLY A 115 2.11 -11.40 -9.51
C GLY A 115 0.80 -11.47 -8.73
N CYS A 116 0.31 -10.34 -8.20
CA CYS A 116 -1.00 -10.23 -7.55
C CYS A 116 -2.14 -9.88 -8.53
N GLU A 117 -1.88 -10.01 -9.83
CA GLU A 117 -2.92 -9.98 -10.87
C GLU A 117 -3.87 -11.15 -10.57
N GLY A 118 -5.15 -10.84 -10.36
CA GLY A 118 -6.16 -11.87 -10.13
C GLY A 118 -6.21 -12.83 -11.33
N GLU A 119 -6.58 -14.09 -11.10
CA GLU A 119 -6.94 -14.97 -12.19
C GLU A 119 -8.05 -14.29 -13.01
N GLU A 120 -7.77 -13.94 -14.27
CA GLU A 120 -8.83 -13.70 -15.24
C GLU A 120 -9.60 -15.02 -15.37
N MET A 121 -10.76 -15.11 -14.72
CA MET A 121 -11.79 -16.11 -15.00
C MET A 121 -12.89 -15.48 -15.86
#